data_AF-A0A929IEH5-F1
#
_entry.id   AF-A0A929IEH5-F1
#
_cell.length_a   1.000
_cell.length_b   1.000
_cell.length_c   1.000
_cell.angle_alpha   90.00
_cell.angle_beta   90.00
_cell.angle_gamma   90.00
#
_symmetry.space_group_name_H-M   'P 1'
#
loop_
_entity.id
_entity.type
_entity.pdbx_description
1 polymer ?
#
loop_
_entity_poly.entity_id
_entity_poly.type
_entity_poly.pdbx_seq_one_letter_code
_entity_poly.pdbx_strand_id
1 'polypeptide(L)'
;AKLNNAVIDIYATEATASHPQSYSTHKNALNGTMQKIVKRIDFPDLLIPDNIKSITKKRITAIEMSPVTIRIHDRKGVISSVCSKYAKISLKDQAIMFDTNVRVTAGSRTLTTKHLAFIPKRSVFRTDHPFVFKTAERELKGNYLEIDCCLDHVLTTHRNTAHHGKGVKKIRT
;
A
#
# COMPACT_ATOMS: atom_id res chain seq x y z
N ALA A 1 22.81 2.70 -3.54
CA ALA A 1 23.02 1.87 -4.75
C ALA A 1 21.93 2.20 -5.78
N LYS A 2 22.15 1.98 -7.07
CA LYS A 2 21.17 2.24 -8.13
C LYS A 2 20.91 0.97 -8.95
N LEU A 3 19.65 0.68 -9.24
CA LEU A 3 19.23 -0.44 -10.09
C LEU A 3 18.34 0.10 -11.23
N ASN A 4 18.57 -0.37 -12.45
CA ASN A 4 17.79 0.02 -13.62
C ASN A 4 16.90 -1.13 -14.08
N ASN A 5 15.67 -0.83 -14.51
CA ASN A 5 14.68 -1.83 -14.95
C ASN A 5 14.48 -2.97 -13.93
N ALA A 6 14.35 -2.60 -12.66
CA ALA A 6 14.34 -3.56 -11.57
C ALA A 6 13.00 -4.29 -11.47
N VAL A 7 13.06 -5.62 -11.31
CA VAL A 7 11.95 -6.44 -10.82
C VAL A 7 12.37 -7.00 -9.46
N ILE A 8 11.55 -6.78 -8.43
CA ILE A 8 11.82 -7.25 -7.07
C ILE A 8 10.65 -8.07 -6.58
N ASP A 9 10.94 -9.30 -6.14
CA ASP A 9 10.00 -10.16 -5.46
C ASP A 9 10.19 -10.04 -3.94
N ILE A 10 9.12 -9.69 -3.25
CA ILE A 10 9.01 -9.54 -1.81
C ILE A 10 8.15 -10.71 -1.30
N TYR A 11 8.73 -11.58 -0.48
CA TYR A 11 8.02 -12.72 0.09
C TYR A 11 7.59 -12.43 1.52
N ALA A 12 6.30 -12.61 1.77
CA ALA A 12 5.78 -12.59 3.13
C ALA A 12 6.04 -13.93 3.84
N THR A 13 6.21 -13.85 5.15
CA THR A 13 6.12 -15.00 6.05
C THR A 13 4.88 -14.87 6.92
N GLU A 14 4.29 -16.00 7.31
CA GLU A 14 3.15 -16.00 8.22
C GLU A 14 3.61 -15.53 9.60
N ALA A 15 2.95 -14.50 10.13
CA ALA A 15 3.13 -14.07 11.51
C ALA A 15 2.76 -15.22 12.45
N THR A 16 3.73 -15.75 13.21
CA THR A 16 3.43 -16.63 14.34
C THR A 16 2.72 -15.80 15.42
N ALA A 17 1.40 -15.97 15.46
CA ALA A 17 0.37 -15.51 16.40
C ALA A 17 0.81 -14.97 17.79
N SER A 18 1.54 -13.86 17.84
CA SER A 18 1.96 -13.26 19.12
C SER A 18 1.54 -11.80 19.31
N HIS A 19 0.93 -11.12 18.33
CA HIS A 19 0.32 -9.80 18.53
C HIS A 19 -0.85 -9.55 17.56
N PRO A 20 -2.12 -9.73 17.96
CA PRO A 20 -3.25 -9.22 17.20
C PRO A 20 -3.30 -7.70 17.34
N GLN A 21 -3.05 -6.97 16.24
CA GLN A 21 -3.36 -5.54 16.18
C GLN A 21 -4.78 -5.37 15.66
N SER A 22 -5.68 -5.05 16.59
CA SER A 22 -7.04 -4.63 16.29
C SER A 22 -6.99 -3.22 15.68
N TYR A 23 -7.23 -3.09 14.37
CA TYR A 23 -7.48 -1.77 13.80
C TYR A 23 -8.89 -1.33 14.21
N SER A 24 -8.97 -0.46 15.22
CA SER A 24 -10.20 0.22 15.63
C SER A 24 -10.72 1.05 14.46
N THR A 25 -11.81 0.60 13.85
CA THR A 25 -12.58 1.42 12.93
C THR A 25 -13.34 2.43 13.78
N HIS A 26 -12.99 3.72 13.71
CA HIS A 26 -13.88 4.76 14.22
C HIS A 26 -15.16 4.74 13.37
N LYS A 27 -16.21 4.09 13.89
CA LYS A 27 -17.57 4.25 13.41
C LYS A 27 -18.39 4.82 14.56
N ASN A 28 -19.03 5.95 14.28
CA ASN A 28 -20.18 6.42 15.04
C ASN A 28 -21.13 5.24 15.30
N ALA A 29 -21.53 5.12 16.56
CA ALA A 29 -22.32 4.04 17.10
C ALA A 29 -23.57 3.72 16.26
N LEU A 30 -23.78 2.44 15.94
CA LEU A 30 -24.90 1.64 16.43
C LEU A 30 -24.83 0.23 15.79
N ASN A 31 -24.76 -0.76 16.67
CA ASN A 31 -25.10 -2.18 16.51
C ASN A 31 -24.19 -3.09 15.65
N GLY A 32 -23.61 -4.09 16.32
CA GLY A 32 -23.13 -5.35 15.73
C GLY A 32 -21.62 -5.41 15.44
N THR A 33 -20.83 -5.71 16.47
CA THR A 33 -19.37 -5.92 16.36
C THR A 33 -19.06 -7.23 15.62
N MET A 34 -19.03 -7.21 14.29
CA MET A 34 -18.26 -8.20 13.53
C MET A 34 -16.83 -7.70 13.35
N GLN A 35 -15.94 -8.12 14.25
CA GLN A 35 -14.49 -7.99 14.05
C GLN A 35 -14.08 -8.97 12.95
N LYS A 36 -13.99 -8.50 11.70
CA LYS A 36 -13.44 -9.29 10.59
C LYS A 36 -11.92 -9.37 10.76
N ILE A 37 -11.41 -10.58 10.99
CA ILE A 37 -9.98 -10.87 11.12
C ILE A 37 -9.30 -10.53 9.79
N VAL A 38 -8.47 -9.49 9.79
CA VAL A 38 -7.58 -9.17 8.66
C VAL A 38 -6.39 -10.13 8.76
N LYS A 39 -6.12 -10.90 7.69
CA LYS A 39 -4.95 -11.78 7.64
C LYS A 39 -3.69 -10.94 7.71
N ARG A 40 -2.89 -11.18 8.75
CA ARG A 40 -1.60 -10.51 8.96
C ARG A 40 -0.55 -11.18 8.08
N ILE A 41 0.03 -10.39 7.20
CA ILE A 41 1.17 -10.74 6.36
C ILE A 41 2.37 -10.06 7.03
N ASP A 42 3.42 -10.79 7.38
CA ASP A 42 4.62 -10.21 7.99
C ASP A 42 5.80 -10.30 7.02
N PHE A 43 6.72 -9.33 7.12
CA PHE A 43 7.91 -9.23 6.29
C PHE A 43 9.17 -9.07 7.17
N PRO A 44 9.51 -10.09 7.98
CA PRO A 44 10.59 -9.99 8.97
C PRO A 44 11.96 -9.75 8.33
N ASP A 45 12.20 -10.30 7.14
CA ASP A 45 13.53 -10.32 6.50
C ASP A 45 13.72 -9.27 5.40
N LEU A 46 12.73 -8.41 5.16
CA LEU A 46 12.67 -7.65 3.91
C LEU A 46 13.78 -6.63 3.76
N LEU A 47 14.39 -6.18 4.85
CA LEU A 47 15.30 -5.04 4.80
C LEU A 47 16.66 -5.27 5.46
N ILE A 48 16.85 -6.27 6.33
CA ILE A 48 18.18 -6.75 6.74
C ILE A 48 18.07 -8.21 7.25
N PRO A 49 18.42 -9.22 6.45
CA PRO A 49 18.78 -10.53 6.97
C PRO A 49 20.02 -10.38 7.89
N ASP A 50 20.03 -10.99 9.07
CA ASP A 50 21.16 -10.89 10.03
C ASP A 50 22.52 -11.27 9.41
N ASN A 51 22.49 -12.06 8.34
CA ASN A 51 23.59 -12.52 7.50
C ASN A 51 24.12 -11.48 6.48
N ILE A 52 23.47 -10.33 6.27
CA ILE A 52 23.97 -9.22 5.42
C ILE A 52 24.84 -8.23 6.21
N LYS A 53 25.02 -8.41 7.53
CA LYS A 53 25.93 -7.60 8.37
C LYS A 53 27.38 -7.55 7.85
N SER A 54 27.78 -8.51 7.02
CA SER A 54 29.10 -8.52 6.36
C SER A 54 29.23 -7.52 5.18
N ILE A 55 28.14 -7.25 4.46
CA ILE A 55 28.10 -6.29 3.33
C ILE A 55 28.03 -4.83 3.81
N THR A 56 27.60 -4.60 5.06
CA THR A 56 27.56 -3.29 5.72
C THR A 56 28.92 -2.62 5.98
N LYS A 57 30.05 -3.22 5.56
CA LYS A 57 31.33 -2.49 5.47
C LYS A 57 31.26 -1.28 4.53
N LYS A 58 30.28 -1.23 3.60
CA LYS A 58 29.88 0.00 2.91
C LYS A 58 28.51 0.44 3.45
N ARG A 59 28.44 1.63 4.04
CA ARG A 59 27.24 2.25 4.64
C ARG A 59 26.15 2.56 3.59
N ILE A 60 25.51 1.54 3.03
CA ILE A 60 24.37 1.72 2.13
C ILE A 60 23.17 2.13 3.00
N THR A 61 22.67 3.34 2.80
CA THR A 61 21.50 3.87 3.52
C THR A 61 20.21 3.73 2.71
N ALA A 62 20.33 3.65 1.38
CA ALA A 62 19.21 3.51 0.47
C ALA A 62 19.58 2.81 -0.85
N ILE A 63 18.57 2.23 -1.47
CA ILE A 63 18.61 1.66 -2.83
C ILE A 63 17.59 2.41 -3.68
N GLU A 64 18.04 2.99 -4.79
CA GLU A 64 17.21 3.70 -5.76
C GLU A 64 17.00 2.84 -7.01
N MET A 65 15.81 2.90 -7.59
CA MET A 65 15.39 2.02 -8.68
C MET A 65 14.56 2.78 -9.72
N SER A 66 14.80 2.52 -11.00
CA SER A 66 14.07 3.18 -12.10
C SER A 66 14.22 2.47 -13.45
N PRO A 67 13.14 2.19 -14.19
CA PRO A 67 11.79 1.90 -13.69
C PRO A 67 11.79 0.67 -12.78
N VAL A 68 10.71 0.48 -12.01
CA VAL A 68 10.63 -0.59 -11.02
C VAL A 68 9.27 -1.27 -11.02
N THR A 69 9.32 -2.60 -10.93
CA THR A 69 8.17 -3.44 -10.61
C THR A 69 8.47 -4.22 -9.34
N ILE A 70 7.62 -4.10 -8.34
CA ILE A 70 7.67 -4.90 -7.12
C ILE A 70 6.49 -5.87 -7.14
N ARG A 71 6.75 -7.13 -6.79
CA ARG A 71 5.73 -8.17 -6.65
C ARG A 71 5.78 -8.65 -5.21
N ILE A 72 4.64 -8.59 -4.54
CA ILE A 72 4.49 -9.07 -3.19
C ILE A 72 3.86 -10.45 -3.28
N HIS A 73 4.48 -11.43 -2.63
CA HIS A 73 4.06 -12.83 -2.63
C HIS A 73 3.64 -13.27 -1.23
N ASP A 74 2.62 -14.11 -1.16
CA ASP A 74 2.36 -15.01 -0.04
C ASP A 74 2.77 -16.46 -0.42
N ARG A 75 2.40 -17.44 0.40
CA ARG A 75 2.65 -18.87 0.11
C ARG A 75 1.96 -19.39 -1.16
N LYS A 76 0.91 -18.72 -1.63
CA LYS A 76 0.08 -19.14 -2.76
C LYS A 76 0.45 -18.45 -4.06
N GLY A 77 1.12 -17.29 -3.99
CA GLY A 77 1.65 -16.57 -5.14
C GLY A 77 1.61 -15.06 -4.95
N VAL A 78 1.55 -14.33 -6.07
CA VAL A 78 1.53 -12.86 -6.05
C VAL A 78 0.21 -12.35 -5.47
N ILE A 79 0.27 -11.64 -4.34
CA ILE A 79 -0.89 -10.98 -3.74
C ILE A 79 -1.11 -9.59 -4.33
N SER A 80 -0.03 -8.88 -4.65
CA SER A 80 -0.09 -7.59 -5.31
C SER A 80 1.19 -7.27 -6.07
N SER A 81 1.07 -6.38 -7.05
CA SER A 81 2.21 -5.84 -7.78
C SER A 81 2.15 -4.32 -7.82
N VAL A 82 3.29 -3.67 -7.64
CA VAL A 82 3.47 -2.23 -7.69
C VAL A 82 4.40 -1.89 -8.85
N CYS A 83 3.94 -1.10 -9.80
CA CYS A 83 4.76 -0.52 -10.86
C CYS A 83 4.92 0.98 -10.62
N SER A 84 6.13 1.49 -10.81
CA SER A 84 6.44 2.92 -10.67
C SER A 84 7.59 3.33 -11.58
N LYS A 85 7.68 4.62 -11.90
CA LYS A 85 8.85 5.16 -12.61
C LYS A 85 10.08 5.18 -11.71
N TYR A 86 9.90 5.51 -10.44
CA TYR A 86 10.98 5.54 -9.45
C TYR A 86 10.55 4.84 -8.17
N ALA A 87 11.49 4.18 -7.50
CA ALA A 87 11.33 3.78 -6.11
C ALA A 87 12.63 3.88 -5.33
N LYS A 88 12.50 4.08 -4.03
CA LYS A 88 13.59 4.15 -3.06
C LYS A 88 13.27 3.26 -1.88
N ILE A 89 14.14 2.30 -1.61
CA ILE A 89 14.11 1.52 -0.36
C ILE A 89 14.95 2.28 0.66
N SER A 90 14.31 2.74 1.75
CA SER A 90 14.99 3.31 2.91
C SER A 90 15.23 2.22 3.94
N LEU A 91 16.50 1.87 4.17
CA LEU A 91 16.86 0.87 5.19
C LEU A 91 16.68 1.42 6.62
N LYS A 92 16.77 2.74 6.79
CA LYS A 92 16.56 3.43 8.06
C LYS A 92 15.08 3.46 8.45
N ASP A 93 14.23 3.89 7.54
CA ASP A 93 12.79 4.06 7.81
C ASP A 93 12.00 2.77 7.61
N GLN A 94 12.67 1.74 7.10
CA GLN A 94 12.11 0.42 6.81
C GLN A 94 10.86 0.50 5.93
N ALA A 95 10.93 1.32 4.88
CA ALA A 95 9.84 1.60 3.96
C ALA A 95 10.34 1.65 2.52
N ILE A 96 9.42 1.37 1.59
CA ILE A 96 9.67 1.53 0.16
C ILE A 96 8.82 2.68 -0.33
N MET A 97 9.46 3.73 -0.80
CA MET A 97 8.83 4.91 -1.40
C MET A 97 8.77 4.72 -2.91
N PHE A 98 7.61 4.97 -3.52
CA PHE A 98 7.39 4.92 -4.96
C PHE A 98 6.96 6.30 -5.44
N ASP A 99 7.58 6.78 -6.50
CA ASP A 99 7.34 8.10 -7.05
C ASP A 99 7.05 8.05 -8.55
N THR A 100 6.04 8.83 -8.95
CA THR A 100 5.57 9.06 -10.32
C THR A 100 4.89 7.84 -10.96
N ASN A 101 3.62 8.02 -11.34
CA ASN A 101 2.79 7.04 -12.05
C ASN A 101 2.71 5.68 -11.33
N VAL A 102 2.53 5.72 -10.00
CA VAL A 102 2.45 4.51 -9.19
C VAL A 102 1.13 3.80 -9.47
N ARG A 103 1.22 2.51 -9.80
CA ARG A 103 0.07 1.62 -9.96
C ARG A 103 0.27 0.38 -9.11
N VAL A 104 -0.68 0.10 -8.22
CA VAL A 104 -0.78 -1.16 -7.49
C VAL A 104 -1.92 -1.98 -8.08
N THR A 105 -1.69 -3.26 -8.33
CA THR A 105 -2.72 -4.21 -8.78
C THR A 105 -2.78 -5.40 -7.84
N ALA A 106 -3.99 -5.80 -7.43
CA ALA A 106 -4.25 -7.00 -6.64
C ALA A 106 -5.56 -7.64 -7.12
N GLY A 107 -5.47 -8.75 -7.85
CA GLY A 107 -6.62 -9.32 -8.57
C GLY A 107 -7.29 -8.30 -9.49
N SER A 108 -8.60 -8.09 -9.33
CA SER A 108 -9.38 -7.11 -10.09
C SER A 108 -9.31 -5.68 -9.52
N ARG A 109 -8.50 -5.44 -8.48
CA ARG A 109 -8.41 -4.15 -7.79
C ARG A 109 -7.17 -3.40 -8.24
N THR A 110 -7.31 -2.09 -8.39
CA THR A 110 -6.21 -1.23 -8.84
C THR A 110 -6.20 0.07 -8.03
N LEU A 111 -5.03 0.42 -7.48
CA LEU A 111 -4.77 1.73 -6.89
C LEU A 111 -3.81 2.49 -7.80
N THR A 112 -4.13 3.75 -8.10
CA THR A 112 -3.25 4.67 -8.82
C THR A 112 -3.05 5.94 -8.03
N THR A 113 -1.79 6.40 -7.97
CA THR A 113 -1.39 7.63 -7.28
C THR A 113 -0.07 8.14 -7.85
N LYS A 114 0.31 9.37 -7.52
CA LYS A 114 1.63 9.91 -7.86
C LYS A 114 2.71 9.41 -6.91
N HIS A 115 2.39 9.24 -5.63
CA HIS A 115 3.35 8.82 -4.61
C HIS A 115 2.72 7.77 -3.71
N LEU A 116 3.51 6.76 -3.33
CA LEU A 116 3.05 5.69 -2.46
C LEU A 116 4.19 5.25 -1.55
N ALA A 117 3.89 5.01 -0.28
CA ALA A 117 4.78 4.30 0.63
C ALA A 117 4.22 2.89 0.87
N PHE A 118 5.07 1.88 0.73
CA PHE A 118 4.83 0.56 1.30
C PHE A 118 5.57 0.46 2.64
N ILE A 119 4.84 0.06 3.67
CA ILE A 119 5.36 -0.10 5.04
C ILE A 119 5.27 -1.60 5.38
N PRO A 120 6.32 -2.39 5.09
CA PRO A 120 6.30 -3.85 5.26
C PRO A 120 5.93 -4.28 6.69
N LYS A 121 6.45 -3.59 7.71
CA LYS A 121 6.13 -3.89 9.13
C LYS A 121 4.65 -3.85 9.48
N ARG A 122 3.85 -3.10 8.72
CA ARG A 122 2.40 -2.95 8.93
C ARG A 122 1.60 -3.62 7.82
N SER A 123 2.26 -4.07 6.76
CA SER A 123 1.64 -4.60 5.54
C SER A 123 0.61 -3.66 4.92
N VAL A 124 0.95 -2.37 4.88
CA VAL A 124 0.08 -1.32 4.34
C VAL A 124 0.75 -0.54 3.22
N PHE A 125 -0.07 -0.15 2.26
CA PHE A 125 0.21 0.94 1.34
C PHE A 125 -0.40 2.23 1.89
N ARG A 126 0.35 3.33 1.80
CA ARG A 126 -0.07 4.65 2.23
C ARG A 126 0.24 5.70 1.17
N THR A 127 -0.72 6.57 0.90
CA THR A 127 -0.55 7.78 0.07
C THR A 127 -1.23 8.95 0.76
N ASP A 128 -0.55 10.08 0.79
CA ASP A 128 -1.03 11.43 1.14
C ASP A 128 -1.20 12.31 -0.11
N HIS A 129 -1.16 11.69 -1.29
CA HIS A 129 -1.43 12.31 -2.58
C HIS A 129 -2.80 11.87 -3.15
N PRO A 130 -3.34 12.66 -4.10
CA PRO A 130 -4.54 12.29 -4.86
C PRO A 130 -4.43 10.88 -5.42
N PHE A 131 -5.45 10.08 -5.12
CA PHE A 131 -5.49 8.67 -5.51
C PHE A 131 -6.81 8.33 -6.20
N VAL A 132 -6.76 7.27 -7.02
CA VAL A 132 -7.94 6.57 -7.53
C VAL A 132 -7.79 5.10 -7.22
N PHE A 133 -8.69 4.56 -6.41
CA PHE A 133 -8.79 3.15 -6.08
C PHE A 133 -10.03 2.55 -6.73
N LYS A 134 -9.84 1.53 -7.58
CA LYS A 134 -10.90 0.85 -8.32
C LYS A 134 -11.02 -0.59 -7.85
N THR A 135 -12.26 -1.02 -7.68
CA THR A 135 -12.66 -2.43 -7.53
C THR A 135 -13.64 -2.77 -8.64
N ALA A 136 -14.04 -4.04 -8.76
CA ALA A 136 -15.05 -4.45 -9.75
C ALA A 136 -16.38 -3.66 -9.61
N GLU A 137 -16.76 -3.31 -8.37
CA GLU A 137 -18.06 -2.68 -8.08
C GLU A 137 -18.03 -1.14 -8.04
N ARG A 138 -16.87 -0.53 -7.78
CA ARG A 138 -16.80 0.90 -7.41
C ARG A 138 -15.44 1.53 -7.64
N GLU A 139 -15.47 2.85 -7.72
CA GLU A 139 -14.29 3.72 -7.75
C GLU A 139 -14.32 4.66 -6.53
N LEU A 140 -13.18 4.75 -5.82
CA LEU A 140 -12.96 5.64 -4.69
C LEU A 140 -11.85 6.63 -5.04
N LYS A 141 -12.10 7.92 -4.76
CA LYS A 141 -11.12 9.00 -4.93
C LYS A 141 -10.93 9.75 -3.62
N GLY A 142 -9.73 10.26 -3.40
CA GLY A 142 -9.40 11.07 -2.24
C GLY A 142 -7.97 11.58 -2.31
N ASN A 143 -7.53 12.25 -1.24
CA ASN A 143 -6.16 12.78 -1.13
C ASN A 143 -5.33 12.04 -0.08
N TYR A 144 -5.94 11.18 0.71
CA TYR A 144 -5.24 10.33 1.66
C TYR A 144 -5.86 8.94 1.68
N LEU A 145 -5.02 7.91 1.64
CA LEU A 145 -5.41 6.52 1.74
C LEU A 145 -4.35 5.73 2.51
N GLU A 146 -4.81 4.94 3.46
CA GLU A 146 -4.07 3.83 4.05
C GLU A 146 -4.89 2.55 3.84
N ILE A 147 -4.29 1.55 3.20
CA ILE A 147 -4.94 0.30 2.79
C ILE A 147 -3.96 -0.86 2.98
N ASP A 148 -4.44 -2.06 3.27
CA ASP A 148 -3.58 -3.25 3.32
C ASP A 148 -2.93 -3.56 1.97
N CYS A 149 -1.86 -4.36 1.98
CA CYS A 149 -1.09 -4.68 0.78
C CYS A 149 -1.79 -5.61 -0.23
N CYS A 150 -2.91 -6.23 0.14
CA CYS A 150 -3.78 -7.00 -0.76
C CYS A 150 -4.89 -6.15 -1.39
N LEU A 151 -4.99 -4.88 -1.01
CA LEU A 151 -6.06 -3.96 -1.40
C LEU A 151 -7.48 -4.46 -1.02
N ASP A 152 -7.61 -5.25 0.03
CA ASP A 152 -8.88 -5.82 0.50
C ASP A 152 -9.66 -4.87 1.45
N HIS A 153 -8.93 -4.09 2.23
CA HIS A 153 -9.35 -3.42 3.46
C HIS A 153 -8.74 -2.02 3.56
N VAL A 154 -9.55 -1.00 3.26
CA VAL A 154 -9.20 0.39 3.53
C VAL A 154 -9.20 0.61 5.05
N LEU A 155 -8.05 1.03 5.59
CA LEU A 155 -7.86 1.30 7.01
C LEU A 155 -8.25 2.75 7.33
N THR A 156 -7.80 3.70 6.52
CA THR A 156 -8.08 5.13 6.69
C THR A 156 -8.18 5.81 5.34
N THR A 157 -9.09 6.76 5.15
CA THR A 157 -9.15 7.56 3.93
C THR A 157 -9.75 8.94 4.15
N HIS A 158 -9.19 9.96 3.50
CA HIS A 158 -9.81 11.28 3.40
C HIS A 158 -10.33 11.45 1.97
N ARG A 159 -11.67 11.42 1.83
CA ARG A 159 -12.35 11.56 0.55
C ARG A 159 -12.30 13.01 0.08
N ASN A 160 -12.16 13.21 -1.22
CA ASN A 160 -12.41 14.51 -1.83
C ASN A 160 -13.93 14.66 -1.97
N THR A 161 -14.57 15.49 -1.15
CA THR A 161 -15.97 15.87 -1.34
C THR A 161 -16.06 16.87 -2.49
N ALA A 162 -15.97 16.39 -3.72
CA ALA A 162 -16.22 17.20 -4.91
C ALA A 162 -17.05 16.40 -5.93
N HIS A 163 -18.38 16.48 -5.76
CA HIS A 163 -19.46 16.53 -6.76
C HIS A 163 -20.74 15.82 -6.28
N HIS A 164 -21.51 16.52 -5.42
CA HIS A 164 -22.97 16.57 -5.55
C HIS A 164 -23.31 17.99 -6.00
N GLY A 165 -23.77 18.14 -7.23
CA GLY A 165 -24.06 19.46 -7.78
C GLY A 165 -24.54 19.42 -9.22
N LYS A 166 -25.82 19.10 -9.41
CA LYS A 166 -26.68 19.83 -10.34
C LYS A 166 -28.07 19.98 -9.73
N GLY A 167 -28.21 21.03 -8.92
CA GLY A 167 -29.46 21.75 -8.79
C GLY A 167 -29.65 22.69 -10.00
N VAL A 168 -30.92 23.03 -10.21
CA VAL A 168 -31.49 24.07 -11.08
C VAL A 168 -31.78 23.68 -12.54
N LYS A 169 -33.07 23.44 -12.81
CA LYS A 169 -33.84 24.31 -13.71
C LYS A 169 -35.16 24.70 -13.04
N LYS A 170 -35.24 25.98 -12.63
CA LYS A 170 -36.50 26.71 -12.59
C LYS A 170 -37.03 26.75 -14.02
N ILE A 171 -38.28 26.36 -14.23
CA ILE A 171 -39.12 26.96 -15.27
C ILE A 171 -40.41 27.35 -14.55
N ARG A 172 -40.53 28.65 -14.25
CA ARG A 172 -41.82 29.33 -14.16
C ARG A 172 -42.11 29.79 -15.59
N THR A 173 -43.19 29.32 -16.18
CA THR A 173 -44.28 30.17 -16.70
C THR A 173 -45.54 29.34 -16.72
#